data_AF-J9RDY7-F1
#
_entry.id   AF-J9RDY7-F1
#
_cell.length_a   1.000
_cell.length_b   1.000
_cell.length_c   1.000
_cell.angle_alpha   90.00
_cell.angle_beta   90.00
_cell.angle_gamma   90.00
#
_symmetry.space_group_name_H-M   'P 1'
#
loop_
_entity.id
_entity.type
_entity.pdbx_description
1 polymer ?
#
loop_
_entity_poly.entity_id
_entity_poly.type
_entity_poly.pdbx_seq_one_letter_code
_entity_poly.pdbx_strand_id
1 'polypeptide(L)'
;MLTGTRGSRLLNRLSVAVLVLAVAAGLSIVSSGPSQAAPVVNPQAGKLVAQADFKVKRDGFSFENWGPNDALHTRGLTIDGMRAVFGDEVCARLVLGVCSPTTVAEVVQQEFNESMAGGHCFGMAALAGLYATKRLNPFPLALPWQPVYSIRPSAPLDELIARMFITQGFPPTDLVQSEVTVTQALSRLRSAWARNDNYVLAIYTDEEQSAGHAINPIAIRDLGQGKRGIVVYDNNFPGVEKMIVADPAANSWYYSTATNPSEPTLLFQGSPANKMMLVPLAPILARHQDPDLRDDETVVIVSDTNGGARGAGDVDWDVRVTDPAGRAIPGVDRKILFNNDNTATFTVPANRAFRIIVDGVEAGRSADIDATVLSAGGVVAMGDLEVPAGAVAVVDADPARHGMRVTSSAASTAEFEVATENSLRSLSTETTQLAIGPNSAVSVGATSPAGVTIRSEGRAQRLRLEVERSDTFTDRIAVSPGQISLPAGATITVPVNLWPGFGPLPATVRSGPSITAVPLSAR
;
A
#
# COMPACT_ATOMS: atom_id res chain seq x y z
N MET A 1 23.35 -15.35 -23.55
CA MET A 1 21.93 -15.41 -23.94
C MET A 1 21.24 -14.26 -23.25
N LEU A 2 20.56 -13.43 -24.03
CA LEU A 2 20.28 -12.01 -23.76
C LEU A 2 19.39 -11.81 -22.52
N THR A 3 19.99 -11.30 -21.46
CA THR A 3 19.31 -10.72 -20.30
C THR A 3 18.77 -9.35 -20.71
N GLY A 4 17.46 -9.26 -20.95
CA GLY A 4 16.77 -7.99 -21.15
C GLY A 4 16.58 -7.29 -19.81
N THR A 5 17.46 -6.33 -19.51
CA THR A 5 17.26 -5.38 -18.42
C THR A 5 16.07 -4.48 -18.76
N ARG A 6 14.91 -4.68 -18.11
CA ARG A 6 13.80 -3.70 -18.10
C ARG A 6 14.35 -2.39 -17.51
N GLY A 7 14.29 -1.33 -18.29
CA GLY A 7 14.84 -0.02 -17.94
C GLY A 7 14.04 0.62 -16.82
N SER A 8 14.76 1.18 -15.85
CA SER A 8 14.22 2.13 -14.88
C SER A 8 13.52 3.28 -15.62
N ARG A 9 12.20 3.41 -15.41
CA ARG A 9 11.44 4.60 -15.82
C ARG A 9 11.79 5.75 -14.85
N LEU A 10 12.83 6.51 -15.16
CA LEU A 10 13.19 7.78 -14.50
C LEU A 10 13.41 8.82 -15.61
N LEU A 11 12.39 9.63 -15.89
CA LEU A 11 12.46 10.72 -16.86
C LEU A 11 12.81 12.02 -16.13
N ASN A 12 14.01 12.55 -16.43
CA ASN A 12 14.45 13.90 -16.08
C ASN A 12 13.42 14.96 -16.50
N ARG A 13 12.85 15.70 -15.55
CA ARG A 13 12.09 16.93 -15.80
C ARG A 13 12.96 18.15 -15.51
N LEU A 14 13.21 18.96 -16.55
CA LEU A 14 13.86 20.27 -16.45
C LEU A 14 12.82 21.31 -16.01
N SER A 15 12.99 21.87 -14.81
CA SER A 15 12.15 22.94 -14.28
C SER A 15 12.63 24.31 -14.74
N VAL A 16 11.76 25.08 -15.40
CA VAL A 16 11.96 26.51 -15.67
C VAL A 16 11.49 27.29 -14.45
N ALA A 17 12.40 27.98 -13.77
CA ALA A 17 12.08 28.84 -12.65
C ALA A 17 11.56 30.21 -13.12
N VAL A 18 10.37 30.60 -12.68
CA VAL A 18 9.87 31.98 -12.78
C VAL A 18 9.85 32.56 -11.36
N LEU A 19 10.61 33.62 -11.17
CA LEU A 19 10.73 34.36 -9.91
C LEU A 19 9.55 35.35 -9.79
N VAL A 20 8.71 35.20 -8.76
CA VAL A 20 7.71 36.22 -8.39
C VAL A 20 7.90 36.60 -6.93
N LEU A 21 8.19 37.89 -6.68
CA LEU A 21 8.24 38.48 -5.34
C LEU A 21 6.83 38.53 -4.74
N ALA A 22 6.65 37.99 -3.54
CA ALA A 22 5.45 38.16 -2.73
C ALA A 22 5.69 39.21 -1.63
N VAL A 23 4.76 40.17 -1.54
CA VAL A 23 4.66 41.17 -0.46
C VAL A 23 3.87 40.56 0.69
N ALA A 24 4.42 40.63 1.90
CA ALA A 24 3.80 40.13 3.12
C ALA A 24 2.72 41.07 3.65
N ALA A 25 1.55 40.52 3.99
CA ALA A 25 0.60 41.13 4.90
C ALA A 25 0.11 40.04 5.87
N GLY A 26 0.41 40.22 7.16
CA GLY A 26 0.09 39.28 8.21
C GLY A 26 -1.38 39.31 8.61
N LEU A 27 -1.98 38.13 8.72
CA LEU A 27 -3.20 37.90 9.50
C LEU A 27 -2.93 36.72 10.44
N SER A 28 -3.02 36.99 11.74
CA SER A 28 -2.93 35.99 12.80
C SER A 28 -4.19 35.13 12.78
N ILE A 29 -4.05 33.87 12.37
CA ILE A 29 -5.06 32.83 12.54
C ILE A 29 -4.68 32.06 13.80
N VAL A 30 -5.64 31.94 14.73
CA VAL A 30 -5.53 31.11 15.93
C VAL A 30 -5.47 29.66 15.46
N SER A 31 -4.28 29.07 15.47
CA SER A 31 -4.11 27.64 15.22
C SER A 31 -4.61 26.85 16.43
N SER A 32 -5.50 25.90 16.17
CA SER A 32 -5.72 24.76 17.06
C SER A 32 -4.37 24.03 17.19
N GLY A 33 -3.78 24.08 18.38
CA GLY A 33 -2.44 23.54 18.61
C GLY A 33 -2.35 22.03 18.36
N PRO A 34 -1.14 21.50 18.08
CA PRO A 34 -0.92 20.06 18.02
C PRO A 34 -1.30 19.42 19.35
N SER A 35 -1.96 18.25 19.28
CA SER A 35 -2.17 17.39 20.44
C SER A 35 -0.84 17.26 21.21
N GLN A 36 -0.79 17.76 22.45
CA GLN A 36 0.44 17.79 23.22
C GLN A 36 0.95 16.37 23.43
N ALA A 37 2.13 16.06 22.87
CA ALA A 37 2.81 14.79 23.08
C ALA A 37 2.82 14.43 24.58
N ALA A 38 2.25 13.28 24.93
CA ALA A 38 2.29 12.80 26.30
C ALA A 38 3.76 12.57 26.73
N PRO A 39 4.08 12.67 28.04
CA PRO A 39 5.46 12.52 28.50
C PRO A 39 6.06 11.17 28.10
N VAL A 40 7.22 11.21 27.44
CA VAL A 40 8.03 10.00 27.20
C VAL A 40 8.50 9.46 28.56
N VAL A 41 8.13 8.22 28.87
CA VAL A 41 8.49 7.59 30.14
C VAL A 41 9.75 6.76 29.97
N ASN A 42 10.67 6.89 30.92
CA ASN A 42 11.89 6.10 30.97
C ASN A 42 11.55 4.59 30.93
N PRO A 43 12.04 3.82 29.94
CA PRO A 43 11.74 2.39 29.79
C PRO A 43 12.22 1.51 30.96
N GLN A 44 13.09 2.03 31.82
CA GLN A 44 13.54 1.38 33.05
C GLN A 44 12.74 1.78 34.30
N ALA A 45 11.75 2.68 34.19
CA ALA A 45 10.91 3.08 35.32
C ALA A 45 10.05 1.93 35.86
N GLY A 46 9.76 1.95 37.16
CA GLY A 46 8.95 0.93 37.83
C GLY A 46 9.62 -0.44 37.96
N LYS A 47 8.88 -1.40 38.52
CA LYS A 47 9.37 -2.75 38.82
C LYS A 47 9.13 -3.69 37.64
N LEU A 48 10.15 -4.45 37.21
CA LEU A 48 10.00 -5.50 36.19
C LEU A 48 9.03 -6.60 36.68
N VAL A 49 8.03 -6.93 35.86
CA VAL A 49 7.01 -7.94 36.13
C VAL A 49 7.20 -9.18 35.27
N ALA A 50 7.48 -8.99 33.98
CA ALA A 50 7.73 -10.05 33.02
C ALA A 50 8.62 -9.52 31.88
N GLN A 51 9.35 -10.41 31.21
CA GLN A 51 10.25 -10.06 30.12
C GLN A 51 10.31 -11.21 29.10
N ALA A 52 10.33 -10.85 27.81
CA ALA A 52 10.67 -11.74 26.72
C ALA A 52 12.19 -11.96 26.64
N ASP A 53 12.63 -13.06 26.04
CA ASP A 53 14.02 -13.18 25.57
C ASP A 53 14.22 -12.39 24.27
N PHE A 54 13.97 -11.08 24.31
CA PHE A 54 14.27 -10.13 23.24
C PHE A 54 15.18 -9.04 23.79
N LYS A 55 16.28 -8.75 23.11
CA LYS A 55 17.20 -7.64 23.42
C LYS A 55 17.34 -6.75 22.19
N VAL A 56 17.07 -5.46 22.34
CA VAL A 56 17.06 -4.49 21.23
C VAL A 56 18.36 -4.46 20.40
N LYS A 57 19.53 -4.67 21.05
CA LYS A 57 20.84 -4.73 20.39
C LYS A 57 21.29 -6.15 19.97
N ARG A 58 20.47 -7.17 20.17
CA ARG A 58 20.71 -8.55 19.71
C ARG A 58 19.76 -8.92 18.59
N ASP A 59 18.47 -8.62 18.77
CA ASP A 59 17.38 -9.15 17.95
C ASP A 59 16.67 -8.08 17.11
N GLY A 60 16.86 -6.80 17.43
CA GLY A 60 16.38 -5.68 16.61
C GLY A 60 17.37 -5.33 15.50
N PHE A 61 16.91 -4.61 14.48
CA PHE A 61 17.75 -4.02 13.45
C PHE A 61 18.49 -2.78 13.96
N SER A 62 19.66 -2.48 13.38
CA SER A 62 20.45 -1.29 13.70
C SER A 62 20.13 -0.07 12.85
N PHE A 63 19.18 -0.19 11.93
CA PHE A 63 18.70 0.87 11.05
C PHE A 63 17.21 1.06 11.31
N GLU A 64 16.76 2.30 11.10
CA GLU A 64 15.39 2.69 11.33
C GLU A 64 14.48 2.24 10.18
N ASN A 65 13.19 2.20 10.46
CA ASN A 65 12.16 2.13 9.44
C ASN A 65 12.35 3.22 8.37
N TRP A 66 12.03 2.89 7.13
CA TRP A 66 12.19 3.79 5.99
C TRP A 66 10.93 3.77 5.10
N GLY A 67 10.78 4.83 4.32
CA GLY A 67 9.70 4.97 3.34
C GLY A 67 10.13 4.50 1.94
N PRO A 68 10.18 5.38 0.92
CA PRO A 68 10.64 5.01 -0.42
C PRO A 68 12.05 4.43 -0.45
N ASN A 69 12.33 3.60 -1.46
CA ASN A 69 13.69 3.09 -1.71
C ASN A 69 14.68 4.24 -1.93
N ASP A 70 15.87 4.10 -1.37
CA ASP A 70 16.95 5.08 -1.43
C ASP A 70 18.32 4.41 -1.65
N ALA A 71 19.41 5.12 -1.35
CA ALA A 71 20.77 4.59 -1.52
C ALA A 71 21.13 3.47 -0.52
N LEU A 72 20.45 3.39 0.62
CA LEU A 72 20.65 2.36 1.66
C LEU A 72 19.67 1.20 1.48
N HIS A 73 18.42 1.50 1.19
CA HIS A 73 17.32 0.56 0.98
C HIS A 73 16.96 0.51 -0.50
N THR A 74 17.52 -0.48 -1.20
CA THR A 74 17.64 -0.43 -2.66
C THR A 74 16.61 -1.29 -3.39
N ARG A 75 15.76 -2.02 -2.66
CA ARG A 75 14.84 -2.99 -3.23
C ARG A 75 13.58 -3.14 -2.37
N GLY A 76 12.42 -3.02 -3.02
CA GLY A 76 11.13 -3.37 -2.43
C GLY A 76 10.77 -4.85 -2.62
N LEU A 77 9.48 -5.13 -2.63
CA LEU A 77 8.92 -6.43 -2.97
C LEU A 77 9.23 -6.84 -4.41
N THR A 78 9.61 -8.10 -4.60
CA THR A 78 9.89 -8.69 -5.92
C THR A 78 8.89 -9.76 -6.30
N ILE A 79 8.85 -10.18 -7.58
CA ILE A 79 7.90 -11.21 -8.04
C ILE A 79 8.19 -12.55 -7.37
N ASP A 80 9.45 -12.87 -7.13
CA ASP A 80 9.82 -14.04 -6.33
C ASP A 80 9.34 -13.89 -4.88
N GLY A 81 9.30 -12.67 -4.34
CA GLY A 81 8.74 -12.37 -3.03
C GLY A 81 7.24 -12.56 -2.97
N MET A 82 6.51 -12.01 -3.95
CA MET A 82 5.06 -12.25 -4.15
C MET A 82 4.79 -13.75 -4.21
N ARG A 83 5.53 -14.47 -5.06
CA ARG A 83 5.41 -15.92 -5.23
C ARG A 83 5.71 -16.68 -3.93
N ALA A 84 6.64 -16.21 -3.12
CA ALA A 84 6.95 -16.85 -1.85
C ALA A 84 5.88 -16.64 -0.77
N VAL A 85 5.03 -15.60 -0.91
CA VAL A 85 3.91 -15.32 -0.02
C VAL A 85 2.63 -15.98 -0.54
N PHE A 86 2.28 -15.76 -1.80
CA PHE A 86 1.01 -16.20 -2.39
C PHE A 86 1.10 -17.56 -3.08
N GLY A 87 2.22 -17.87 -3.73
CA GLY A 87 2.44 -19.15 -4.41
C GLY A 87 2.69 -18.99 -5.91
N ASP A 88 2.64 -20.11 -6.64
CA ASP A 88 2.95 -20.17 -8.06
C ASP A 88 1.90 -19.48 -8.96
N GLU A 89 0.72 -19.16 -8.44
CA GLU A 89 -0.36 -18.42 -9.13
C GLU A 89 0.07 -17.02 -9.59
N VAL A 90 1.03 -16.42 -8.89
CA VAL A 90 1.71 -15.17 -9.29
C VAL A 90 2.35 -15.28 -10.68
N CYS A 91 2.66 -16.50 -11.15
CA CYS A 91 3.38 -16.75 -12.38
C CYS A 91 2.45 -17.17 -13.52
N ALA A 92 2.47 -16.43 -14.62
CA ALA A 92 1.90 -16.87 -15.90
C ALA A 92 2.63 -18.12 -16.44
N ARG A 93 3.94 -18.24 -16.14
CA ARG A 93 4.73 -19.44 -16.42
C ARG A 93 5.92 -19.58 -15.49
N LEU A 94 6.34 -20.83 -15.30
CA LEU A 94 7.53 -21.22 -14.57
C LEU A 94 8.45 -22.02 -15.48
N VAL A 95 9.61 -21.46 -15.81
CA VAL A 95 10.62 -22.13 -16.65
C VAL A 95 11.88 -22.32 -15.84
N LEU A 96 12.24 -23.59 -15.57
CA LEU A 96 13.39 -23.94 -14.74
C LEU A 96 13.37 -23.26 -13.35
N GLY A 97 12.17 -23.07 -12.79
CA GLY A 97 11.96 -22.43 -11.48
C GLY A 97 11.92 -20.89 -11.50
N VAL A 98 12.19 -20.25 -12.65
CA VAL A 98 12.10 -18.80 -12.83
C VAL A 98 10.66 -18.42 -13.18
N CYS A 99 10.08 -17.51 -12.38
CA CYS A 99 8.74 -16.98 -12.58
C CYS A 99 8.75 -15.90 -13.67
N SER A 100 7.86 -16.04 -14.66
CA SER A 100 7.38 -14.88 -15.42
C SER A 100 6.00 -14.55 -14.89
N PRO A 101 5.78 -13.35 -14.33
CA PRO A 101 4.57 -13.03 -13.59
C PRO A 101 3.34 -12.95 -14.50
N THR A 102 2.15 -13.09 -13.91
CA THR A 102 0.93 -12.58 -14.56
C THR A 102 0.98 -11.05 -14.57
N THR A 103 0.30 -10.43 -15.53
CA THR A 103 0.24 -8.96 -15.57
C THR A 103 -0.57 -8.40 -14.39
N VAL A 104 -1.49 -9.19 -13.81
CA VAL A 104 -2.19 -8.80 -12.58
C VAL A 104 -1.20 -8.75 -11.40
N ALA A 105 -0.36 -9.77 -11.25
CA ALA A 105 0.65 -9.79 -10.20
C ALA A 105 1.70 -8.67 -10.31
N GLU A 106 2.01 -8.21 -11.53
CA GLU A 106 2.88 -7.04 -11.74
C GLU A 106 2.24 -5.75 -11.19
N VAL A 107 0.97 -5.50 -11.50
CA VAL A 107 0.22 -4.35 -10.98
C VAL A 107 0.11 -4.43 -9.45
N VAL A 108 -0.31 -5.58 -8.91
CA VAL A 108 -0.45 -5.76 -7.46
C VAL A 108 0.87 -5.60 -6.72
N GLN A 109 1.99 -6.06 -7.30
CA GLN A 109 3.32 -5.83 -6.73
C GLN A 109 3.66 -4.35 -6.65
N GLN A 110 3.38 -3.59 -7.71
CA GLN A 110 3.64 -2.16 -7.73
C GLN A 110 2.90 -1.48 -6.59
N GLU A 111 1.61 -1.80 -6.39
CA GLU A 111 0.82 -1.17 -5.32
C GLU A 111 1.31 -1.50 -3.93
N PHE A 112 1.78 -2.73 -3.70
CA PHE A 112 2.39 -3.04 -2.41
C PHE A 112 3.68 -2.27 -2.17
N ASN A 113 4.49 -2.05 -3.22
CA ASN A 113 5.69 -1.23 -3.13
C ASN A 113 5.37 0.24 -2.84
N GLU A 114 4.34 0.78 -3.47
CA GLU A 114 3.86 2.14 -3.23
C GLU A 114 3.28 2.28 -1.82
N SER A 115 2.50 1.30 -1.36
CA SER A 115 1.97 1.27 0.01
C SER A 115 3.06 1.25 1.08
N MET A 116 4.22 0.64 0.77
CA MET A 116 5.39 0.62 1.66
C MET A 116 6.17 1.94 1.68
N ALA A 117 5.85 2.90 0.80
CA ALA A 117 6.44 4.24 0.87
C ALA A 117 6.10 4.95 2.19
N GLY A 118 4.97 4.63 2.83
CA GLY A 118 4.62 5.09 4.17
C GLY A 118 5.40 4.42 5.31
N GLY A 119 6.13 3.33 5.03
CA GLY A 119 6.93 2.62 6.03
C GLY A 119 6.82 1.10 5.94
N HIS A 120 7.83 0.44 6.50
CA HIS A 120 7.97 -1.02 6.57
C HIS A 120 7.76 -1.57 7.99
N CYS A 121 7.12 -0.81 8.89
CA CYS A 121 7.04 -1.09 10.33
C CYS A 121 6.61 -2.53 10.63
N PHE A 122 5.53 -3.01 9.99
CA PHE A 122 5.06 -4.39 10.17
C PHE A 122 6.11 -5.41 9.77
N GLY A 123 6.68 -5.27 8.57
CA GLY A 123 7.69 -6.19 8.05
C GLY A 123 8.90 -6.29 8.96
N MET A 124 9.38 -5.14 9.48
CA MET A 124 10.49 -5.09 10.42
C MET A 124 10.16 -5.73 11.77
N ALA A 125 9.00 -5.40 12.35
CA ALA A 125 8.57 -5.96 13.64
C ALA A 125 8.32 -7.47 13.55
N ALA A 126 7.69 -7.93 12.46
CA ALA A 126 7.48 -9.34 12.18
C ALA A 126 8.82 -10.08 12.09
N LEU A 127 9.75 -9.60 11.25
CA LEU A 127 11.02 -10.26 11.03
C LEU A 127 11.90 -10.29 12.29
N ALA A 128 11.97 -9.18 13.03
CA ALA A 128 12.70 -9.13 14.31
C ALA A 128 12.10 -10.10 15.34
N GLY A 129 10.78 -10.16 15.45
CA GLY A 129 10.09 -11.12 16.32
C GLY A 129 10.34 -12.59 15.93
N LEU A 130 10.31 -12.89 14.62
CA LEU A 130 10.57 -14.23 14.09
C LEU A 130 12.01 -14.69 14.35
N TYR A 131 12.99 -13.80 14.20
CA TYR A 131 14.39 -14.09 14.54
C TYR A 131 14.60 -14.26 16.05
N ALA A 132 14.06 -13.37 16.87
CA ALA A 132 14.18 -13.45 18.33
C ALA A 132 13.61 -14.76 18.89
N THR A 133 12.49 -15.21 18.35
CA THR A 133 11.82 -16.46 18.74
C THR A 133 12.37 -17.70 18.03
N LYS A 134 13.39 -17.53 17.17
CA LYS A 134 14.04 -18.59 16.37
C LYS A 134 13.08 -19.35 15.45
N ARG A 135 11.95 -18.73 15.09
CA ARG A 135 10.99 -19.26 14.10
C ARG A 135 11.52 -19.10 12.67
N LEU A 136 12.38 -18.11 12.45
CA LEU A 136 13.13 -17.94 11.21
C LEU A 136 14.64 -17.88 11.52
N ASN A 137 15.46 -18.41 10.62
CA ASN A 137 16.92 -18.35 10.73
C ASN A 137 17.42 -17.11 9.98
N PRO A 138 18.23 -16.22 10.60
CA PRO A 138 18.81 -15.07 9.90
C PRO A 138 19.89 -15.45 8.89
N PHE A 139 20.39 -16.68 8.85
CA PHE A 139 21.28 -17.14 7.78
C PHE A 139 20.56 -17.20 6.43
N PRO A 140 21.15 -16.72 5.32
CA PRO A 140 22.55 -16.28 5.16
C PRO A 140 22.80 -14.78 5.41
N LEU A 141 21.80 -13.99 5.79
CA LEU A 141 21.95 -12.55 6.06
C LEU A 141 22.84 -12.26 7.28
N ALA A 142 22.86 -13.17 8.26
CA ALA A 142 23.78 -13.16 9.38
C ALA A 142 24.39 -14.54 9.63
N LEU A 143 25.64 -14.58 10.07
CA LEU A 143 26.26 -15.81 10.58
C LEU A 143 25.63 -16.19 11.93
N PRO A 144 25.65 -17.48 12.33
CA PRO A 144 24.95 -17.94 13.54
C PRO A 144 25.33 -17.24 14.86
N TRP A 145 26.51 -16.62 14.94
CA TRP A 145 26.98 -15.87 16.12
C TRP A 145 26.78 -14.35 16.01
N GLN A 146 26.38 -13.85 14.86
CA GLN A 146 26.14 -12.43 14.64
C GLN A 146 24.73 -12.07 15.14
N PRO A 147 24.58 -10.99 15.94
CA PRO A 147 23.26 -10.50 16.28
C PRO A 147 22.56 -9.94 15.03
N VAL A 148 21.22 -9.99 15.01
CA VAL A 148 20.38 -9.32 14.00
C VAL A 148 20.75 -7.83 13.90
N TYR A 149 21.10 -7.22 15.04
CA TYR A 149 21.55 -5.83 15.11
C TYR A 149 22.84 -5.54 14.31
N SER A 150 23.60 -6.55 13.91
CA SER A 150 24.79 -6.34 13.07
C SER A 150 24.52 -6.47 11.58
N ILE A 151 23.33 -6.93 11.20
CA ILE A 151 22.90 -7.04 9.80
C ILE A 151 22.72 -5.63 9.25
N ARG A 152 23.39 -5.35 8.13
CA ARG A 152 23.27 -4.06 7.44
C ARG A 152 22.13 -4.09 6.42
N PRO A 153 21.54 -2.93 6.09
CA PRO A 153 20.64 -2.80 4.93
C PRO A 153 21.27 -3.42 3.69
N SER A 154 20.46 -4.17 2.94
CA SER A 154 20.89 -4.83 1.71
C SER A 154 19.66 -5.24 0.93
N ALA A 155 19.76 -5.26 -0.40
CA ALA A 155 18.62 -5.62 -1.24
C ALA A 155 17.92 -6.94 -0.87
N PRO A 156 18.61 -8.03 -0.46
CA PRO A 156 17.94 -9.25 0.03
C PRO A 156 17.21 -9.08 1.37
N LEU A 157 17.72 -8.24 2.27
CA LEU A 157 17.06 -7.96 3.55
C LEU A 157 15.84 -7.05 3.36
N ASP A 158 15.99 -6.01 2.54
CA ASP A 158 14.91 -5.06 2.24
C ASP A 158 13.71 -5.82 1.62
N GLU A 159 13.99 -6.69 0.65
CA GLU A 159 12.98 -7.55 0.01
C GLU A 159 12.32 -8.51 1.00
N LEU A 160 13.09 -9.11 1.92
CA LEU A 160 12.54 -9.99 2.95
C LEU A 160 11.63 -9.23 3.92
N ILE A 161 11.99 -7.99 4.27
CA ILE A 161 11.15 -7.11 5.10
C ILE A 161 9.86 -6.76 4.32
N ALA A 162 9.96 -6.41 3.04
CA ALA A 162 8.82 -6.14 2.18
C ALA A 162 7.86 -7.34 2.06
N ARG A 163 8.40 -8.56 1.95
CA ARG A 163 7.60 -9.79 1.97
C ARG A 163 6.84 -9.97 3.28
N MET A 164 7.49 -9.70 4.43
CA MET A 164 6.81 -9.79 5.72
C MET A 164 5.74 -8.70 5.85
N PHE A 165 5.98 -7.50 5.31
CA PHE A 165 5.05 -6.38 5.32
C PHE A 165 3.70 -6.76 4.70
N ILE A 166 3.69 -7.32 3.49
CA ILE A 166 2.42 -7.58 2.78
C ILE A 166 1.55 -8.62 3.50
N THR A 167 2.14 -9.51 4.30
CA THR A 167 1.38 -10.56 5.02
C THR A 167 0.32 -10.00 5.96
N GLN A 168 0.44 -8.75 6.43
CA GLN A 168 -0.52 -8.14 7.36
C GLN A 168 -1.93 -7.99 6.78
N GLY A 169 -2.04 -7.86 5.46
CA GLY A 169 -3.30 -7.58 4.77
C GLY A 169 -4.08 -8.82 4.34
N PHE A 170 -3.51 -10.03 4.51
CA PHE A 170 -4.05 -11.23 3.89
C PHE A 170 -4.19 -12.42 4.85
N PRO A 171 -5.12 -13.35 4.57
CA PRO A 171 -5.22 -14.59 5.31
C PRO A 171 -3.95 -15.43 5.14
N PRO A 172 -3.46 -16.11 6.20
CA PRO A 172 -4.14 -16.28 7.49
C PRO A 172 -3.85 -15.17 8.53
N THR A 173 -2.91 -14.26 8.30
CA THR A 173 -2.48 -13.28 9.31
C THR A 173 -3.60 -12.32 9.71
N ASP A 174 -4.30 -11.76 8.72
CA ASP A 174 -5.36 -10.78 8.96
C ASP A 174 -6.61 -11.38 9.64
N LEU A 175 -6.83 -12.70 9.52
CA LEU A 175 -7.94 -13.43 10.15
C LEU A 175 -7.68 -13.77 11.62
N VAL A 176 -6.42 -13.74 12.05
CA VAL A 176 -6.00 -14.17 13.39
C VAL A 176 -5.38 -13.06 14.23
N GLN A 177 -5.25 -11.85 13.67
CA GLN A 177 -5.01 -10.66 14.45
C GLN A 177 -6.20 -10.39 15.40
N SER A 178 -5.92 -9.79 16.54
CA SER A 178 -6.96 -9.56 17.53
C SER A 178 -6.80 -8.23 18.24
N GLU A 179 -7.85 -7.42 18.19
CA GLU A 179 -8.02 -6.32 19.13
C GLU A 179 -8.18 -6.84 20.55
N VAL A 180 -7.45 -6.26 21.49
CA VAL A 180 -7.41 -6.71 22.87
C VAL A 180 -7.51 -5.53 23.83
N THR A 181 -8.18 -5.76 24.95
CA THR A 181 -8.09 -4.83 26.09
C THR A 181 -6.66 -4.82 26.65
N VAL A 182 -6.28 -3.77 27.37
CA VAL A 182 -4.98 -3.68 28.05
C VAL A 182 -4.75 -4.90 28.95
N THR A 183 -5.76 -5.33 29.72
CA THR A 183 -5.65 -6.51 30.58
C THR A 183 -5.39 -7.79 29.77
N GLN A 184 -6.08 -7.96 28.64
CA GLN A 184 -5.87 -9.09 27.74
C GLN A 184 -4.48 -9.05 27.10
N ALA A 185 -4.03 -7.88 26.63
CA ALA A 185 -2.70 -7.70 26.06
C ALA A 185 -1.62 -8.15 27.06
N LEU A 186 -1.63 -7.60 28.27
CA LEU A 186 -0.67 -7.93 29.32
C LEU A 186 -0.66 -9.43 29.66
N SER A 187 -1.83 -10.08 29.70
CA SER A 187 -1.93 -11.52 29.99
C SER A 187 -1.43 -12.39 28.83
N ARG A 188 -1.80 -12.06 27.59
CA ARG A 188 -1.38 -12.80 26.38
C ARG A 188 0.12 -12.67 26.13
N LEU A 189 0.70 -11.48 26.32
CA LEU A 189 2.15 -11.26 26.22
C LEU A 189 2.92 -12.15 27.19
N ARG A 190 2.55 -12.13 28.48
CA ARG A 190 3.16 -13.01 29.50
C ARG A 190 3.07 -14.49 29.11
N SER A 191 1.91 -14.91 28.61
CA SER A 191 1.67 -16.29 28.22
C SER A 191 2.49 -16.72 27.01
N ALA A 192 2.69 -15.84 26.03
CA ALA A 192 3.53 -16.08 24.87
C ALA A 192 5.02 -16.17 25.24
N TRP A 193 5.52 -15.21 26.03
CA TRP A 193 6.92 -15.19 26.45
C TRP A 193 7.31 -16.42 27.26
N ALA A 194 6.39 -16.95 28.09
CA ALA A 194 6.60 -18.20 28.82
C ALA A 194 6.82 -19.42 27.92
N ARG A 195 6.45 -19.35 26.64
CA ARG A 195 6.64 -20.41 25.63
C ARG A 195 7.64 -20.04 24.55
N ASN A 196 8.50 -19.05 24.80
CA ASN A 196 9.45 -18.50 23.82
C ASN A 196 8.77 -18.03 22.52
N ASP A 197 7.59 -17.43 22.65
CA ASP A 197 6.84 -16.85 21.53
C ASP A 197 6.64 -15.35 21.74
N ASN A 198 6.21 -14.63 20.71
CA ASN A 198 5.87 -13.21 20.82
C ASN A 198 4.75 -12.82 19.84
N TYR A 199 4.37 -11.55 19.88
CA TYR A 199 3.47 -10.92 18.94
C TYR A 199 4.16 -9.74 18.28
N VAL A 200 3.67 -9.35 17.10
CA VAL A 200 3.72 -7.95 16.69
C VAL A 200 2.60 -7.22 17.44
N LEU A 201 2.96 -6.17 18.16
CA LEU A 201 2.01 -5.26 18.80
C LEU A 201 1.76 -4.12 17.83
N ALA A 202 0.54 -4.05 17.33
CA ALA A 202 0.05 -2.99 16.47
C ALA A 202 -0.78 -1.99 17.28
N ILE A 203 -0.61 -0.71 16.97
CA ILE A 203 -1.27 0.43 17.63
C ILE A 203 -1.65 1.49 16.60
N TYR A 204 -2.70 2.26 16.88
CA TYR A 204 -3.14 3.38 16.07
C TYR A 204 -3.08 4.70 16.85
N THR A 205 -2.94 5.80 16.13
CA THR A 205 -2.92 7.16 16.69
C THR A 205 -4.18 7.47 17.50
N ASP A 206 -5.35 7.12 16.97
CA ASP A 206 -6.67 7.49 17.49
C ASP A 206 -7.79 6.48 17.11
N GLU A 207 -9.04 6.80 17.44
CA GLU A 207 -10.22 5.97 17.15
C GLU A 207 -10.59 5.92 15.67
N GLU A 208 -10.20 6.93 14.89
CA GLU A 208 -10.36 6.97 13.42
C GLU A 208 -9.26 6.19 12.71
N GLN A 209 -8.26 5.76 13.49
CA GLN A 209 -7.10 4.96 13.12
C GLN A 209 -6.18 5.65 12.10
N SER A 210 -6.14 6.99 12.07
CA SER A 210 -5.45 7.80 11.05
C SER A 210 -4.10 7.21 10.61
N ALA A 211 -3.20 6.89 11.56
CA ALA A 211 -1.94 6.20 11.27
C ALA A 211 -1.71 4.98 12.16
N GLY A 212 -1.04 3.95 11.61
CA GLY A 212 -0.70 2.70 12.29
C GLY A 212 0.79 2.57 12.62
N HIS A 213 1.11 1.81 13.68
CA HIS A 213 2.50 1.42 13.96
C HIS A 213 2.58 -0.01 14.47
N ALA A 214 3.63 -0.72 14.07
CA ALA A 214 3.88 -2.10 14.45
C ALA A 214 5.25 -2.23 15.12
N ILE A 215 5.25 -2.77 16.34
CA ILE A 215 6.41 -2.82 17.25
C ILE A 215 6.46 -4.16 17.99
N ASN A 216 7.59 -4.50 18.61
CA ASN A 216 7.71 -5.73 19.40
C ASN A 216 7.69 -5.42 20.90
N PRO A 217 6.72 -5.96 21.66
CA PRO A 217 6.73 -5.85 23.11
C PRO A 217 7.78 -6.81 23.71
N ILE A 218 8.56 -6.31 24.67
CA ILE A 218 9.73 -7.02 25.22
C ILE A 218 9.73 -7.13 26.75
N ALA A 219 9.02 -6.26 27.47
CA ALA A 219 8.86 -6.39 28.92
C ALA A 219 7.58 -5.73 29.43
N ILE A 220 7.12 -6.15 30.60
CA ILE A 220 6.05 -5.50 31.36
C ILE A 220 6.63 -5.02 32.68
N ARG A 221 6.32 -3.77 33.03
CA ARG A 221 6.70 -3.13 34.28
C ARG A 221 5.48 -2.65 35.07
N ASP A 222 5.58 -2.71 36.39
CA ASP A 222 4.63 -2.09 37.32
C ASP A 222 5.11 -0.67 37.62
N LEU A 223 4.34 0.32 37.17
CA LEU A 223 4.66 1.74 37.36
C LEU A 223 4.04 2.30 38.66
N GLY A 224 3.35 1.47 39.44
CA GLY A 224 2.57 1.90 40.59
C GLY A 224 1.19 2.44 40.19
N GLN A 225 0.34 2.69 41.20
CA GLN A 225 -1.00 3.28 41.02
C GLN A 225 -1.89 2.54 40.00
N GLY A 226 -1.73 1.22 39.87
CA GLY A 226 -2.45 0.40 38.90
C GLY A 226 -1.97 0.52 37.45
N LYS A 227 -1.03 1.41 37.14
CA LYS A 227 -0.48 1.58 35.78
C LYS A 227 0.55 0.51 35.45
N ARG A 228 0.69 0.22 34.17
CA ARG A 228 1.62 -0.77 33.61
C ARG A 228 2.42 -0.14 32.49
N GLY A 229 3.73 -0.42 32.45
CA GLY A 229 4.58 -0.08 31.33
C GLY A 229 4.76 -1.31 30.44
N ILE A 230 4.49 -1.20 29.14
CA ILE A 230 4.88 -2.20 28.15
C ILE A 230 6.11 -1.65 27.45
N VAL A 231 7.27 -2.23 27.75
CA VAL A 231 8.53 -1.88 27.10
C VAL A 231 8.55 -2.53 25.73
N VAL A 232 8.99 -1.79 24.72
CA VAL A 232 8.96 -2.18 23.31
C VAL A 232 10.33 -1.98 22.63
N TYR A 233 10.60 -2.82 21.64
CA TYR A 233 11.48 -2.48 20.53
C TYR A 233 10.66 -1.75 19.47
N ASP A 234 11.02 -0.51 19.21
CA ASP A 234 10.43 0.34 18.18
C ASP A 234 11.41 0.41 17.01
N ASN A 235 11.00 -0.08 15.83
CA ASN A 235 11.85 -0.12 14.64
C ASN A 235 12.12 1.29 14.05
N ASN A 236 11.42 2.34 14.49
CA ASN A 236 11.77 3.73 14.19
C ASN A 236 12.93 4.25 15.08
N PHE A 237 13.27 3.55 16.16
CA PHE A 237 14.32 3.96 17.12
C PHE A 237 15.30 2.82 17.43
N PRO A 238 16.22 2.50 16.50
CA PRO A 238 17.12 1.36 16.61
C PRO A 238 17.96 1.36 17.90
N GLY A 239 18.03 0.20 18.56
CA GLY A 239 18.93 -0.05 19.69
C GLY A 239 18.52 0.63 21.00
N VAL A 240 17.36 1.26 21.05
CA VAL A 240 16.79 1.93 22.24
C VAL A 240 15.50 1.22 22.65
N GLU A 241 15.33 1.01 23.96
CA GLU A 241 14.05 0.56 24.52
C GLU A 241 13.10 1.75 24.61
N LYS A 242 11.82 1.56 24.30
CA LYS A 242 10.77 2.57 24.53
C LYS A 242 9.64 1.98 25.36
N MET A 243 8.69 2.78 25.82
CA MET A 243 7.63 2.31 26.70
C MET A 243 6.26 2.92 26.36
N ILE A 244 5.28 2.04 26.19
CA ILE A 244 3.86 2.36 26.22
C ILE A 244 3.41 2.38 27.68
N VAL A 245 2.67 3.40 28.09
CA VAL A 245 2.07 3.47 29.42
C VAL A 245 0.60 3.11 29.32
N ALA A 246 0.19 2.11 30.08
CA ALA A 246 -1.15 1.54 30.00
C ALA A 246 -1.85 1.56 31.36
N ASP A 247 -3.17 1.77 31.32
CA ASP A 247 -4.09 1.64 32.44
C ASP A 247 -5.06 0.47 32.19
N PRO A 248 -4.86 -0.67 32.88
CA PRO A 248 -5.75 -1.82 32.75
C PRO A 248 -7.18 -1.55 33.21
N ALA A 249 -7.39 -0.64 34.18
CA ALA A 249 -8.70 -0.36 34.75
C ALA A 249 -9.53 0.55 33.83
N ALA A 250 -8.88 1.56 33.23
CA ALA A 250 -9.51 2.43 32.25
C ALA A 250 -9.54 1.83 30.83
N ASN A 251 -8.84 0.72 30.61
CA ASN A 251 -8.57 0.14 29.30
C ASN A 251 -8.04 1.19 28.30
N SER A 252 -7.05 1.97 28.74
CA SER A 252 -6.44 3.04 27.96
C SER A 252 -4.93 2.91 27.97
N TRP A 253 -4.27 3.52 27.00
CA TRP A 253 -2.82 3.54 26.89
C TRP A 253 -2.37 4.77 26.12
N TYR A 254 -1.09 5.12 26.24
CA TYR A 254 -0.49 6.13 25.38
C TYR A 254 0.96 5.77 25.05
N TYR A 255 1.42 6.26 23.92
CA TYR A 255 2.78 6.10 23.46
C TYR A 255 3.20 7.30 22.60
N SER A 256 4.31 7.92 22.96
CA SER A 256 4.86 9.06 22.22
C SER A 256 6.08 8.60 21.43
N THR A 257 6.00 8.65 20.11
CA THR A 257 7.06 8.22 19.19
C THR A 257 7.12 9.14 17.97
N ALA A 258 7.99 8.86 17.01
CA ALA A 258 8.03 9.59 15.74
C ALA A 258 8.22 8.57 14.61
N THR A 259 7.96 8.99 13.38
CA THR A 259 8.17 8.18 12.17
C THR A 259 9.65 7.84 11.98
N ASN A 260 10.55 8.74 12.39
CA ASN A 260 11.98 8.51 12.61
C ASN A 260 12.53 9.49 13.68
N PRO A 261 13.77 9.32 14.17
CA PRO A 261 14.32 10.14 15.24
C PRO A 261 14.51 11.63 14.92
N SER A 262 14.42 12.01 13.64
CA SER A 262 14.54 13.41 13.19
C SER A 262 13.19 14.12 13.03
N GLU A 263 12.08 13.38 13.08
CA GLU A 263 10.73 13.91 12.88
C GLU A 263 10.03 14.31 14.19
N PRO A 264 9.00 15.17 14.14
CA PRO A 264 8.18 15.52 15.30
C PRO A 264 7.59 14.29 15.99
N THR A 265 7.42 14.40 17.32
CA THR A 265 6.78 13.34 18.10
C THR A 265 5.27 13.31 17.86
N LEU A 266 4.78 12.17 17.43
CA LEU A 266 3.37 11.77 17.33
C LEU A 266 2.91 11.09 18.63
N LEU A 267 1.65 11.33 18.98
CA LEU A 267 0.98 10.68 20.11
C LEU A 267 0.09 9.56 19.58
N PHE A 268 0.37 8.33 20.00
CA PHE A 268 -0.55 7.21 19.89
C PHE A 268 -1.32 7.08 21.18
N GLN A 269 -2.64 7.01 21.11
CA GLN A 269 -3.49 6.96 22.30
C GLN A 269 -4.61 5.94 22.16
N GLY A 270 -4.68 5.04 23.14
CA GLY A 270 -5.72 4.04 23.24
C GLY A 270 -6.86 4.39 24.17
N SER A 271 -8.03 3.89 23.81
CA SER A 271 -9.28 3.97 24.57
C SER A 271 -10.01 2.62 24.50
N PRO A 272 -11.16 2.45 25.18
CA PRO A 272 -12.02 1.30 24.92
C PRO A 272 -12.45 1.12 23.46
N ALA A 273 -12.46 2.19 22.66
CA ALA A 273 -12.75 2.18 21.23
C ALA A 273 -11.47 2.05 20.37
N ASN A 274 -10.33 2.63 20.79
CA ASN A 274 -9.02 2.39 20.15
C ASN A 274 -8.17 1.39 20.95
N LYS A 275 -8.32 0.10 20.64
CA LYS A 275 -7.63 -1.00 21.34
C LYS A 275 -6.25 -1.27 20.76
N MET A 276 -5.42 -1.96 21.54
CA MET A 276 -4.19 -2.57 21.01
C MET A 276 -4.56 -3.75 20.12
N MET A 277 -3.76 -4.02 19.09
CA MET A 277 -3.88 -5.21 18.27
C MET A 277 -2.66 -6.12 18.47
N LEU A 278 -2.92 -7.41 18.69
CA LEU A 278 -1.87 -8.43 18.74
C LEU A 278 -1.94 -9.31 17.51
N VAL A 279 -0.84 -9.37 16.77
CA VAL A 279 -0.67 -10.22 15.59
C VAL A 279 0.30 -11.37 15.92
N PRO A 280 -0.16 -12.63 15.91
CA PRO A 280 0.70 -13.78 16.20
C PRO A 280 1.81 -13.92 15.15
N LEU A 281 3.02 -14.34 15.55
CA LEU A 281 4.14 -14.49 14.61
C LEU A 281 4.02 -15.70 13.68
N ALA A 282 3.43 -16.81 14.14
CA ALA A 282 3.43 -18.06 13.37
C ALA A 282 2.69 -17.98 12.02
N PRO A 283 1.48 -17.36 11.93
CA PRO A 283 0.75 -17.20 10.67
C PRO A 283 1.49 -16.38 9.60
N ILE A 284 2.41 -15.49 10.00
CA ILE A 284 3.22 -14.67 9.08
C ILE A 284 4.12 -15.54 8.20
N LEU A 285 4.52 -16.74 8.66
CA LEU A 285 5.33 -17.68 7.89
C LEU A 285 4.51 -18.63 7.00
N ALA A 286 3.18 -18.57 7.08
CA ALA A 286 2.33 -19.40 6.26
C ALA A 286 2.34 -18.91 4.80
N ARG A 287 1.79 -19.74 3.91
CA ARG A 287 1.37 -19.27 2.59
C ARG A 287 0.09 -18.46 2.75
N HIS A 288 0.06 -17.27 2.17
CA HIS A 288 -1.09 -16.39 2.20
C HIS A 288 -1.98 -16.62 0.99
N GLN A 289 -3.26 -16.29 1.13
CA GLN A 289 -4.19 -16.35 0.01
C GLN A 289 -3.89 -15.23 -0.97
N ASP A 290 -3.74 -15.59 -2.25
CA ASP A 290 -3.63 -14.61 -3.32
C ASP A 290 -4.95 -13.83 -3.45
N PRO A 291 -4.92 -12.48 -3.35
CA PRO A 291 -6.13 -11.68 -3.48
C PRO A 291 -6.82 -11.82 -4.84
N ASP A 292 -6.10 -12.16 -5.91
CA ASP A 292 -6.65 -12.29 -7.28
C ASP A 292 -7.60 -13.50 -7.41
N LEU A 293 -7.44 -14.47 -6.52
CA LEU A 293 -8.19 -15.72 -6.49
C LEU A 293 -9.42 -15.66 -5.58
N ARG A 294 -9.69 -14.52 -4.95
CA ARG A 294 -10.84 -14.34 -4.04
C ARG A 294 -12.09 -13.96 -4.83
N ASP A 295 -13.15 -14.75 -4.67
CA ASP A 295 -14.43 -14.58 -5.37
C ASP A 295 -15.56 -14.03 -4.48
N ASP A 296 -15.31 -13.92 -3.17
CA ASP A 296 -16.25 -13.45 -2.15
C ASP A 296 -16.15 -11.95 -1.88
N GLU A 297 -15.00 -11.34 -2.17
CA GLU A 297 -14.77 -9.92 -2.01
C GLU A 297 -13.94 -9.26 -3.14
N THR A 298 -13.88 -7.94 -3.09
CA THR A 298 -13.05 -7.06 -3.89
C THR A 298 -12.16 -6.28 -2.94
N VAL A 299 -10.85 -6.34 -3.15
CA VAL A 299 -9.87 -5.59 -2.37
C VAL A 299 -9.63 -4.25 -3.05
N VAL A 300 -9.67 -3.17 -2.30
CA VAL A 300 -9.41 -1.81 -2.77
C VAL A 300 -8.23 -1.27 -2.00
N ILE A 301 -7.22 -0.79 -2.69
CA ILE A 301 -6.07 -0.12 -2.10
C ILE A 301 -6.07 1.30 -2.64
N VAL A 302 -6.03 2.28 -1.75
CA VAL A 302 -5.92 3.70 -2.11
C VAL A 302 -4.74 4.27 -1.36
N SER A 303 -3.79 4.85 -2.09
CA SER A 303 -2.54 5.34 -1.52
C SER A 303 -2.29 6.78 -1.96
N ASP A 304 -1.63 7.56 -1.11
CA ASP A 304 -1.00 8.81 -1.54
C ASP A 304 0.50 8.57 -1.75
N THR A 305 0.95 8.65 -2.99
CA THR A 305 2.34 8.27 -3.33
C THR A 305 3.34 9.39 -3.03
N ASN A 306 2.90 10.53 -2.48
CA ASN A 306 3.74 11.70 -2.20
C ASN A 306 4.53 12.19 -3.43
N GLY A 307 4.00 11.99 -4.65
CA GLY A 307 4.70 12.19 -5.92
C GLY A 307 5.07 13.65 -6.23
N GLY A 308 4.82 14.14 -7.45
CA GLY A 308 5.27 15.47 -7.91
C GLY A 308 4.72 16.68 -7.15
N ALA A 309 3.95 16.44 -6.09
CA ALA A 309 3.25 17.42 -5.27
C ALA A 309 4.19 18.50 -4.72
N ARG A 310 3.75 19.75 -4.80
CA ARG A 310 4.44 20.90 -4.21
C ARG A 310 4.33 20.81 -2.69
N GLY A 311 5.31 20.16 -2.08
CA GLY A 311 5.44 20.04 -0.64
C GLY A 311 5.84 18.62 -0.28
N ALA A 312 7.07 18.43 0.20
CA ALA A 312 7.48 17.14 0.76
C ALA A 312 6.72 16.87 2.07
N GLY A 313 6.45 15.60 2.36
CA GLY A 313 5.83 15.13 3.61
C GLY A 313 4.40 14.61 3.42
N ASP A 314 4.04 13.68 4.29
CA ASP A 314 2.72 13.08 4.48
C ASP A 314 1.61 14.14 4.39
N VAL A 315 0.63 13.93 3.51
CA VAL A 315 -0.48 14.86 3.28
C VAL A 315 -1.72 14.26 3.92
N ASP A 316 -2.42 15.01 4.78
CA ASP A 316 -3.69 14.52 5.30
C ASP A 316 -4.76 14.50 4.18
N TRP A 317 -5.47 13.39 4.02
CA TRP A 317 -6.60 13.22 3.09
C TRP A 317 -7.65 12.26 3.64
N ASP A 318 -8.88 12.41 3.16
CA ASP A 318 -10.00 11.56 3.52
C ASP A 318 -10.33 10.59 2.39
N VAL A 319 -10.67 9.35 2.75
CA VAL A 319 -11.19 8.36 1.80
C VAL A 319 -12.32 7.54 2.36
N ARG A 320 -13.35 7.36 1.53
CA ARG A 320 -14.54 6.58 1.86
C ARG A 320 -15.04 5.76 0.68
N VAL A 321 -15.50 4.54 0.99
CA VAL A 321 -16.17 3.65 0.04
C VAL A 321 -17.68 3.65 0.29
N THR A 322 -18.46 3.93 -0.75
CA THR A 322 -19.93 4.02 -0.69
C THR A 322 -20.59 3.29 -1.86
N ASP A 323 -21.88 3.01 -1.78
CA ASP A 323 -22.65 2.56 -2.94
C ASP A 323 -22.77 3.69 -3.99
N PRO A 324 -23.21 3.40 -5.22
CA PRO A 324 -23.40 4.44 -6.25
C PRO A 324 -24.45 5.51 -5.90
N ALA A 325 -25.22 5.35 -4.82
CA ALA A 325 -26.13 6.36 -4.31
C ALA A 325 -25.53 7.17 -3.14
N GLY A 326 -24.26 6.92 -2.76
CA GLY A 326 -23.56 7.59 -1.68
C GLY A 326 -23.86 7.06 -0.27
N ARG A 327 -24.43 5.85 -0.16
CA ARG A 327 -24.76 5.22 1.14
C ARG A 327 -23.67 4.24 1.56
N ALA A 328 -23.53 4.01 2.86
CA ALA A 328 -22.64 2.97 3.38
C ALA A 328 -23.04 1.58 2.85
N ILE A 329 -22.05 0.77 2.49
CA ILE A 329 -22.25 -0.61 2.02
C ILE A 329 -22.11 -1.56 3.23
N PRO A 330 -23.13 -2.34 3.58
CA PRO A 330 -23.01 -3.35 4.62
C PRO A 330 -21.94 -4.39 4.26
N GLY A 331 -21.03 -4.66 5.21
CA GLY A 331 -19.94 -5.64 5.03
C GLY A 331 -18.66 -5.05 4.41
N VAL A 332 -18.59 -3.74 4.17
CA VAL A 332 -17.31 -3.10 3.88
C VAL A 332 -16.49 -3.02 5.16
N ASP A 333 -15.25 -3.47 5.09
CA ASP A 333 -14.25 -3.35 6.15
C ASP A 333 -13.14 -2.41 5.68
N ARG A 334 -12.75 -1.44 6.52
CA ARG A 334 -11.59 -0.57 6.27
C ARG A 334 -10.46 -1.05 7.16
N LYS A 335 -9.32 -1.37 6.54
CA LYS A 335 -8.09 -1.71 7.23
C LYS A 335 -7.03 -0.68 6.88
N ILE A 336 -6.33 -0.22 7.90
CA ILE A 336 -5.17 0.66 7.73
C ILE A 336 -3.95 -0.22 7.94
N LEU A 337 -3.06 -0.20 6.95
CA LEU A 337 -1.80 -0.92 7.04
C LEU A 337 -0.98 -0.33 8.19
N PHE A 338 -0.16 -1.15 8.84
CA PHE A 338 0.75 -0.67 9.89
C PHE A 338 1.99 -0.03 9.23
N ASN A 339 1.74 1.08 8.55
CA ASN A 339 2.67 2.06 7.99
C ASN A 339 2.31 3.46 8.52
N ASN A 340 3.22 4.42 8.37
CA ASN A 340 3.09 5.77 8.94
C ASN A 340 2.27 6.70 8.03
N ASP A 341 1.11 6.20 7.57
CA ASP A 341 0.17 6.85 6.67
C ASP A 341 0.53 6.84 5.18
N ASN A 342 -0.49 7.14 4.36
CA ASN A 342 -0.61 7.05 2.91
C ASN A 342 -1.11 5.73 2.29
N THR A 343 -1.83 4.89 3.04
CA THR A 343 -2.61 3.80 2.41
C THR A 343 -3.86 3.40 3.21
N ALA A 344 -5.02 3.46 2.56
CA ALA A 344 -6.26 2.85 3.03
C ALA A 344 -6.56 1.59 2.22
N THR A 345 -6.81 0.48 2.91
CA THR A 345 -7.31 -0.75 2.29
C THR A 345 -8.77 -0.96 2.64
N PHE A 346 -9.58 -1.37 1.67
CA PHE A 346 -10.98 -1.75 1.89
C PHE A 346 -11.24 -3.15 1.33
N THR A 347 -12.03 -3.92 2.06
CA THR A 347 -12.67 -5.12 1.55
C THR A 347 -14.12 -4.78 1.23
N VAL A 348 -14.56 -4.99 -0.01
CA VAL A 348 -15.93 -4.76 -0.46
C VAL A 348 -16.57 -6.09 -0.88
N PRO A 349 -17.82 -6.41 -0.49
CA PRO A 349 -18.47 -7.64 -0.95
C PRO A 349 -18.47 -7.75 -2.49
N ALA A 350 -18.10 -8.91 -3.01
CA ALA A 350 -17.84 -9.10 -4.45
C ALA A 350 -19.02 -8.76 -5.36
N ASN A 351 -18.70 -8.49 -6.63
CA ASN A 351 -19.65 -8.27 -7.72
C ASN A 351 -20.63 -7.12 -7.48
N ARG A 352 -20.20 -6.08 -6.74
CA ARG A 352 -20.98 -4.86 -6.51
C ARG A 352 -20.22 -3.65 -7.02
N ALA A 353 -20.91 -2.79 -7.77
CA ALA A 353 -20.38 -1.47 -8.10
C ALA A 353 -20.38 -0.58 -6.85
N PHE A 354 -19.36 0.26 -6.71
CA PHE A 354 -19.20 1.17 -5.58
C PHE A 354 -18.46 2.44 -6.02
N ARG A 355 -18.36 3.40 -5.10
CA ARG A 355 -17.60 4.64 -5.25
C ARG A 355 -16.51 4.71 -4.22
N ILE A 356 -15.30 5.00 -4.68
CA ILE A 356 -14.21 5.52 -3.85
C ILE A 356 -14.30 7.04 -3.97
N ILE A 357 -14.36 7.73 -2.84
CA ILE A 357 -14.39 9.19 -2.78
C ILE A 357 -13.16 9.63 -2.01
N VAL A 358 -12.36 10.49 -2.62
CA VAL A 358 -11.18 11.11 -2.01
C VAL A 358 -11.40 12.62 -1.92
N ASP A 359 -11.31 13.16 -0.70
CA ASP A 359 -11.43 14.58 -0.40
C ASP A 359 -10.64 14.92 0.88
N GLY A 360 -11.00 15.99 1.60
CA GLY A 360 -10.37 16.32 2.89
C GLY A 360 -8.92 16.80 2.84
N VAL A 361 -8.32 16.91 1.64
CA VAL A 361 -6.90 17.24 1.48
C VAL A 361 -6.48 18.50 2.23
N GLU A 362 -5.40 18.40 3.01
CA GLU A 362 -4.85 19.46 3.86
C GLU A 362 -4.72 20.81 3.11
N ALA A 363 -5.08 21.90 3.80
CA ALA A 363 -5.10 23.24 3.21
C ALA A 363 -3.74 23.65 2.60
N GLY A 364 -3.76 24.02 1.31
CA GLY A 364 -2.56 24.46 0.58
C GLY A 364 -1.68 23.32 0.07
N ARG A 365 -2.07 22.06 0.28
CA ARG A 365 -1.41 20.86 -0.23
C ARG A 365 -2.18 20.23 -1.40
N SER A 366 -1.58 19.21 -1.99
CA SER A 366 -2.22 18.32 -2.96
C SER A 366 -1.77 16.90 -2.63
N ALA A 367 -2.71 15.96 -2.55
CA ALA A 367 -2.43 14.53 -2.47
C ALA A 367 -2.21 13.98 -3.88
N ASP A 368 -1.38 12.94 -4.02
CA ASP A 368 -1.11 12.26 -5.29
C ASP A 368 -1.65 10.82 -5.20
N ILE A 369 -2.85 10.61 -5.74
CA ILE A 369 -3.66 9.45 -5.39
C ILE A 369 -3.54 8.33 -6.43
N ASP A 370 -3.17 7.16 -5.92
CA ASP A 370 -3.25 5.89 -6.61
C ASP A 370 -4.41 5.08 -6.02
N ALA A 371 -5.19 4.45 -6.89
CA ALA A 371 -6.33 3.63 -6.50
C ALA A 371 -6.40 2.36 -7.33
N THR A 372 -6.29 1.23 -6.65
CA THR A 372 -6.34 -0.10 -7.25
C THR A 372 -7.54 -0.88 -6.73
N VAL A 373 -8.32 -1.42 -7.67
CA VAL A 373 -9.49 -2.27 -7.41
C VAL A 373 -9.21 -3.67 -7.93
N LEU A 374 -9.03 -4.59 -6.99
CA LEU A 374 -8.67 -5.98 -7.21
C LEU A 374 -9.87 -6.89 -7.02
N SER A 375 -10.16 -7.68 -8.04
CA SER A 375 -11.35 -8.53 -8.11
C SER A 375 -10.99 -9.86 -8.74
N ALA A 376 -11.82 -10.89 -8.55
CA ALA A 376 -11.58 -12.22 -9.10
C ALA A 376 -11.16 -12.18 -10.59
N GLY A 377 -9.93 -12.59 -10.88
CA GLY A 377 -9.39 -12.68 -12.24
C GLY A 377 -9.01 -11.35 -12.90
N GLY A 378 -8.91 -10.24 -12.16
CA GLY A 378 -8.42 -9.00 -12.72
C GLY A 378 -8.39 -7.79 -11.79
N VAL A 379 -7.63 -6.79 -12.23
CA VAL A 379 -7.37 -5.55 -11.52
C VAL A 379 -7.61 -4.35 -12.45
N VAL A 380 -8.09 -3.27 -11.86
CA VAL A 380 -8.13 -1.96 -12.51
C VAL A 380 -7.51 -0.94 -11.57
N ALA A 381 -6.48 -0.25 -12.08
CA ALA A 381 -5.69 0.71 -11.35
C ALA A 381 -5.77 2.09 -12.02
N MET A 382 -5.68 3.11 -11.18
CA MET A 382 -5.46 4.50 -11.55
C MET A 382 -4.27 4.98 -10.73
N GLY A 383 -3.34 5.69 -11.36
CA GLY A 383 -2.22 6.32 -10.67
C GLY A 383 -2.01 7.78 -11.05
N ASP A 384 -1.20 8.47 -10.26
CA ASP A 384 -0.83 9.89 -10.42
C ASP A 384 -2.02 10.88 -10.42
N LEU A 385 -3.11 10.60 -9.68
CA LEU A 385 -4.24 11.53 -9.61
C LEU A 385 -3.98 12.63 -8.58
N GLU A 386 -3.55 13.81 -9.02
CA GLU A 386 -3.45 14.98 -8.13
C GLU A 386 -4.83 15.45 -7.65
N VAL A 387 -5.03 15.48 -6.33
CA VAL A 387 -6.22 16.02 -5.65
C VAL A 387 -5.81 17.20 -4.76
N PRO A 388 -6.04 18.46 -5.19
CA PRO A 388 -5.67 19.62 -4.38
C PRO A 388 -6.65 19.88 -3.23
N ALA A 389 -6.20 20.64 -2.24
CA ALA A 389 -7.04 21.10 -1.12
C ALA A 389 -8.40 21.64 -1.57
N GLY A 390 -9.49 21.12 -0.97
CA GLY A 390 -10.87 21.49 -1.28
C GLY A 390 -11.45 20.88 -2.57
N ALA A 391 -10.67 20.07 -3.31
CA ALA A 391 -11.19 19.26 -4.40
C ALA A 391 -11.79 17.95 -3.89
N VAL A 392 -12.55 17.30 -4.76
CA VAL A 392 -13.15 15.98 -4.56
C VAL A 392 -12.89 15.15 -5.81
N ALA A 393 -12.27 14.00 -5.64
CA ALA A 393 -12.14 12.98 -6.67
C ALA A 393 -13.09 11.81 -6.38
N VAL A 394 -13.69 11.26 -7.43
CA VAL A 394 -14.59 10.11 -7.34
C VAL A 394 -14.21 9.08 -8.38
N VAL A 395 -14.00 7.86 -7.92
CA VAL A 395 -13.79 6.65 -8.73
C VAL A 395 -15.04 5.77 -8.60
N ASP A 396 -15.87 5.73 -9.64
CA ASP A 396 -16.96 4.76 -9.76
C ASP A 396 -16.39 3.43 -10.26
N ALA A 397 -16.28 2.43 -9.39
CA ALA A 397 -15.72 1.12 -9.71
C ALA A 397 -16.81 0.11 -10.11
N ASP A 398 -16.52 -0.70 -11.13
CA ASP A 398 -17.32 -1.83 -11.61
C ASP A 398 -16.45 -3.09 -11.64
N PRO A 399 -16.34 -3.82 -10.50
CA PRO A 399 -15.49 -5.00 -10.38
C PRO A 399 -15.84 -6.10 -11.38
N ALA A 400 -17.12 -6.25 -11.75
CA ALA A 400 -17.57 -7.27 -12.70
C ALA A 400 -17.02 -7.05 -14.13
N ARG A 401 -16.49 -5.86 -14.41
CA ARG A 401 -15.88 -5.50 -15.69
C ARG A 401 -14.43 -5.05 -15.56
N HIS A 402 -13.81 -5.22 -14.38
CA HIS A 402 -12.50 -4.65 -14.05
C HIS A 402 -12.40 -3.22 -14.56
N GLY A 403 -13.43 -2.42 -14.24
CA GLY A 403 -13.63 -1.10 -14.82
C GLY A 403 -13.74 -0.03 -13.77
N MET A 404 -13.32 1.18 -14.14
CA MET A 404 -13.54 2.36 -13.32
C MET A 404 -13.87 3.57 -14.17
N ARG A 405 -14.62 4.50 -13.59
CA ARG A 405 -14.83 5.83 -14.13
C ARG A 405 -14.37 6.86 -13.11
N VAL A 406 -13.48 7.75 -13.54
CA VAL A 406 -12.87 8.75 -12.67
C VAL A 406 -13.36 10.14 -13.04
N THR A 407 -13.72 10.90 -12.01
CA THR A 407 -14.08 12.32 -12.08
C THR A 407 -13.38 13.10 -10.98
N SER A 408 -13.14 14.39 -11.22
CA SER A 408 -12.60 15.30 -10.22
C SER A 408 -13.25 16.67 -10.35
N SER A 409 -13.44 17.35 -9.21
CA SER A 409 -13.86 18.75 -9.16
C SER A 409 -12.74 19.74 -9.46
N ALA A 410 -11.48 19.28 -9.56
CA ALA A 410 -10.33 20.06 -9.99
C ALA A 410 -9.70 19.46 -11.26
N ALA A 411 -9.02 20.30 -12.04
CA ALA A 411 -8.30 19.81 -13.21
C ALA A 411 -7.10 18.99 -12.75
N SER A 412 -6.98 17.78 -13.28
CA SER A 412 -5.92 16.82 -12.95
C SER A 412 -5.65 15.91 -14.17
N THR A 413 -4.75 14.96 -14.00
CA THR A 413 -4.50 13.86 -14.93
C THR A 413 -4.43 12.56 -14.15
N ALA A 414 -4.64 11.43 -14.81
CA ALA A 414 -4.31 10.13 -14.21
C ALA A 414 -3.90 9.13 -15.28
N GLU A 415 -3.01 8.21 -14.91
CA GLU A 415 -2.72 7.01 -15.69
C GLU A 415 -3.71 5.92 -15.32
N PHE A 416 -3.87 4.95 -16.22
CA PHE A 416 -4.84 3.87 -16.05
C PHE A 416 -4.26 2.57 -16.54
N GLU A 417 -4.46 1.52 -15.76
CA GLU A 417 -4.13 0.16 -16.15
C GLU A 417 -5.30 -0.78 -15.88
N VAL A 418 -5.62 -1.62 -16.86
CA VAL A 418 -6.60 -2.69 -16.72
C VAL A 418 -5.87 -4.00 -17.00
N ALA A 419 -5.74 -4.86 -16.01
CA ALA A 419 -5.19 -6.20 -16.17
C ALA A 419 -6.22 -7.27 -15.85
N THR A 420 -6.24 -8.32 -16.67
CA THR A 420 -7.17 -9.45 -16.55
C THR A 420 -6.43 -10.75 -16.81
N GLU A 421 -6.83 -11.79 -16.11
CA GLU A 421 -6.22 -13.10 -16.22
C GLU A 421 -7.24 -14.22 -16.30
N ASN A 422 -6.81 -15.32 -16.91
CA ASN A 422 -7.52 -16.60 -16.90
C ASN A 422 -6.49 -17.72 -17.02
N SER A 423 -6.97 -18.97 -16.98
CA SER A 423 -6.13 -20.18 -17.04
C SER A 423 -5.16 -20.28 -18.23
N LEU A 424 -5.30 -19.48 -19.28
CA LEU A 424 -4.47 -19.55 -20.48
C LEU A 424 -3.53 -18.35 -20.66
N ARG A 425 -3.86 -17.18 -20.10
CA ARG A 425 -3.13 -15.93 -20.32
C ARG A 425 -3.51 -14.85 -19.32
N SER A 426 -2.58 -13.92 -19.14
CA SER A 426 -2.77 -12.62 -18.52
C SER A 426 -2.58 -11.52 -19.54
N LEU A 427 -3.35 -10.44 -19.43
CA LEU A 427 -3.34 -9.29 -20.33
C LEU A 427 -3.40 -8.01 -19.51
N SER A 428 -2.58 -7.02 -19.82
CA SER A 428 -2.78 -5.64 -19.34
C SER A 428 -2.96 -4.65 -20.48
N THR A 429 -3.59 -3.53 -20.19
CA THR A 429 -3.69 -2.37 -21.08
C THR A 429 -3.45 -1.12 -20.27
N GLU A 430 -2.31 -0.48 -20.53
CA GLU A 430 -1.84 0.73 -19.86
C GLU A 430 -2.07 1.95 -20.77
N THR A 431 -2.44 3.09 -20.17
CA THR A 431 -2.57 4.37 -20.85
C THR A 431 -1.61 5.40 -20.25
N THR A 432 -1.04 6.28 -21.08
CA THR A 432 -0.41 7.52 -20.59
C THR A 432 -1.42 8.42 -19.86
N GLN A 433 -0.95 9.32 -19.00
CA GLN A 433 -1.76 10.36 -18.34
C GLN A 433 -2.90 10.96 -19.21
N LEU A 434 -4.13 10.79 -18.74
CA LEU A 434 -5.36 11.29 -19.34
C LEU A 434 -5.94 12.43 -18.51
N ALA A 435 -6.42 13.49 -19.16
CA ALA A 435 -6.95 14.66 -18.48
C ALA A 435 -8.33 14.40 -17.84
N ILE A 436 -8.46 14.76 -16.56
CA ILE A 436 -9.67 14.64 -15.74
C ILE A 436 -9.96 16.02 -15.13
N GLY A 437 -11.21 16.30 -14.80
CA GLY A 437 -11.58 17.53 -14.10
C GLY A 437 -13.00 17.98 -14.35
N PRO A 438 -13.35 19.23 -14.04
CA PRO A 438 -14.73 19.72 -14.09
C PRO A 438 -15.41 19.40 -15.42
N ASN A 439 -16.55 18.71 -15.34
CA ASN A 439 -17.35 18.29 -16.49
C ASN A 439 -16.63 17.33 -17.47
N SER A 440 -15.54 16.69 -17.05
CA SER A 440 -14.83 15.67 -17.83
C SER A 440 -14.60 14.42 -17.00
N ALA A 441 -14.65 13.27 -17.67
CA ALA A 441 -14.42 11.99 -17.04
C ALA A 441 -13.66 11.07 -17.99
N VAL A 442 -12.97 10.11 -17.40
CA VAL A 442 -12.36 8.99 -18.12
C VAL A 442 -12.97 7.72 -17.57
N SER A 443 -13.31 6.78 -18.46
CA SER A 443 -13.73 5.44 -18.06
C SER A 443 -12.86 4.42 -18.74
N VAL A 444 -12.32 3.48 -17.98
CA VAL A 444 -11.53 2.34 -18.46
C VAL A 444 -12.14 1.03 -17.98
N GLY A 445 -11.90 -0.07 -18.67
CA GLY A 445 -12.25 -1.39 -18.17
C GLY A 445 -12.47 -2.44 -19.26
N ALA A 446 -12.57 -3.70 -18.86
CA ALA A 446 -12.91 -4.84 -19.71
C ALA A 446 -14.43 -4.88 -20.04
N THR A 447 -14.99 -3.77 -20.51
CA THR A 447 -16.45 -3.61 -20.69
C THR A 447 -16.99 -4.20 -22.00
N SER A 448 -16.09 -4.63 -22.89
CA SER A 448 -16.45 -5.29 -24.16
C SER A 448 -16.13 -6.77 -24.08
N PRO A 449 -16.98 -7.68 -24.61
CA PRO A 449 -16.61 -9.09 -24.77
C PRO A 449 -15.29 -9.28 -25.53
N ALA A 450 -14.97 -8.33 -26.42
CA ALA A 450 -13.76 -8.36 -27.22
C ALA A 450 -12.50 -7.87 -26.49
N GLY A 451 -12.61 -7.12 -25.38
CA GLY A 451 -11.45 -6.61 -24.63
C GLY A 451 -11.69 -5.31 -23.85
N VAL A 452 -10.64 -4.50 -23.73
CA VAL A 452 -10.61 -3.28 -22.92
C VAL A 452 -11.16 -2.08 -23.70
N THR A 453 -11.88 -1.21 -23.01
CA THR A 453 -12.39 0.06 -23.55
C THR A 453 -11.86 1.23 -22.75
N ILE A 454 -11.52 2.32 -23.43
CA ILE A 454 -11.25 3.62 -22.80
C ILE A 454 -12.18 4.65 -23.44
N ARG A 455 -12.92 5.37 -22.61
CA ARG A 455 -13.89 6.39 -23.02
C ARG A 455 -13.53 7.71 -22.39
N SER A 456 -13.59 8.78 -23.18
CA SER A 456 -13.46 10.14 -22.65
C SER A 456 -14.77 10.89 -22.77
N GLU A 457 -15.13 11.63 -21.72
CA GLU A 457 -16.34 12.43 -21.63
C GLU A 457 -15.97 13.90 -21.40
N GLY A 458 -16.68 14.81 -22.06
CA GLY A 458 -16.52 16.26 -21.90
C GLY A 458 -15.24 16.87 -22.48
N ARG A 459 -14.18 16.08 -22.67
CA ARG A 459 -12.88 16.56 -23.16
C ARG A 459 -12.25 15.59 -24.16
N ALA A 460 -11.49 16.11 -25.12
CA ALA A 460 -10.68 15.29 -26.01
C ALA A 460 -9.34 14.93 -25.36
N GLN A 461 -8.84 13.73 -25.63
CA GLN A 461 -7.61 13.18 -25.06
C GLN A 461 -6.57 12.90 -26.14
N ARG A 462 -5.31 12.85 -25.72
CA ARG A 462 -4.23 12.26 -26.48
C ARG A 462 -3.59 11.20 -25.60
N LEU A 463 -3.47 9.98 -26.12
CA LEU A 463 -2.94 8.88 -25.33
C LEU A 463 -2.02 7.97 -26.13
N ARG A 464 -1.11 7.29 -25.44
CA ARG A 464 -0.52 6.05 -25.95
C ARG A 464 -1.15 4.86 -25.26
N LEU A 465 -1.10 3.73 -25.94
CA LEU A 465 -1.53 2.45 -25.40
C LEU A 465 -0.36 1.49 -25.45
N GLU A 466 -0.17 0.77 -24.35
CA GLU A 466 0.66 -0.41 -24.25
C GLU A 466 -0.23 -1.58 -23.83
N VAL A 467 -0.08 -2.71 -24.50
CA VAL A 467 -0.79 -3.94 -24.16
C VAL A 467 0.25 -5.02 -23.97
N GLU A 468 0.35 -5.53 -22.74
CA GLU A 468 1.14 -6.71 -22.45
C GLU A 468 0.25 -7.93 -22.45
N ARG A 469 0.77 -9.03 -23.00
CA ARG A 469 0.19 -10.36 -22.92
C ARG A 469 1.27 -11.28 -22.37
N SER A 470 1.00 -11.90 -21.24
CA SER A 470 1.79 -13.00 -20.72
C SER A 470 1.01 -14.31 -20.84
N ASP A 471 1.63 -15.34 -21.41
CA ASP A 471 1.07 -16.69 -21.44
C ASP A 471 2.13 -17.74 -21.09
N THR A 472 1.72 -19.00 -21.17
CA THR A 472 2.54 -20.15 -20.80
C THR A 472 3.83 -20.29 -21.62
N PHE A 473 3.96 -19.56 -22.74
CA PHE A 473 5.09 -19.68 -23.67
C PHE A 473 5.94 -18.42 -23.71
N THR A 474 5.34 -17.23 -23.75
CA THR A 474 6.06 -15.98 -24.02
C THR A 474 5.29 -14.76 -23.54
N ASP A 475 6.03 -13.69 -23.26
CA ASP A 475 5.45 -12.36 -23.16
C ASP A 475 5.42 -11.70 -24.54
N ARG A 476 4.40 -10.88 -24.79
CA ARG A 476 4.21 -10.12 -26.03
C ARG A 476 3.72 -8.74 -25.69
N ILE A 477 4.27 -7.73 -26.34
CA ILE A 477 3.89 -6.34 -26.12
C ILE A 477 3.41 -5.75 -27.44
N ALA A 478 2.27 -5.06 -27.43
CA ALA A 478 1.83 -4.23 -28.55
C ALA A 478 1.71 -2.78 -28.09
N VAL A 479 2.33 -1.86 -28.83
CA VAL A 479 2.35 -0.43 -28.48
C VAL A 479 1.76 0.39 -29.61
N SER A 480 1.02 1.44 -29.29
CA SER A 480 0.59 2.41 -30.30
C SER A 480 1.82 3.06 -30.97
N PRO A 481 1.84 3.21 -32.31
CA PRO A 481 2.99 3.78 -33.01
C PRO A 481 3.24 5.26 -32.67
N GLY A 482 2.25 5.92 -32.06
CA GLY A 482 2.32 7.30 -31.60
C GLY A 482 1.12 7.65 -30.70
N GLN A 483 0.90 8.95 -30.54
CA GLN A 483 -0.23 9.50 -29.78
C GLN A 483 -1.54 9.32 -30.55
N ILE A 484 -2.48 8.61 -29.96
CA ILE A 484 -3.85 8.39 -30.43
C ILE A 484 -4.69 9.61 -30.04
N SER A 485 -5.43 10.18 -30.98
CA SER A 485 -6.38 11.25 -30.67
C SER A 485 -7.75 10.63 -30.36
N LEU A 486 -8.27 10.88 -29.16
CA LEU A 486 -9.57 10.41 -28.72
C LEU A 486 -10.49 11.62 -28.51
N PRO A 487 -11.41 11.91 -29.45
CA PRO A 487 -12.34 13.05 -29.32
C PRO A 487 -13.21 12.96 -28.06
N ALA A 488 -13.75 14.10 -27.62
CA ALA A 488 -14.71 14.13 -26.52
C ALA A 488 -15.94 13.26 -26.84
N GLY A 489 -16.35 12.40 -25.91
CA GLY A 489 -17.44 11.45 -26.09
C GLY A 489 -17.08 10.19 -26.89
N ALA A 490 -15.85 10.10 -27.42
CA ALA A 490 -15.39 8.94 -28.16
C ALA A 490 -14.95 7.80 -27.23
N THR A 491 -14.90 6.59 -27.79
CA THR A 491 -14.45 5.39 -27.11
C THR A 491 -13.44 4.66 -27.98
N ILE A 492 -12.29 4.31 -27.42
CA ILE A 492 -11.38 3.34 -28.02
C ILE A 492 -11.71 1.95 -27.47
N THR A 493 -11.76 0.95 -28.35
CA THR A 493 -11.88 -0.47 -28.00
C THR A 493 -10.62 -1.18 -28.46
N VAL A 494 -9.96 -1.84 -27.52
CA VAL A 494 -8.75 -2.63 -27.72
C VAL A 494 -9.15 -4.10 -27.58
N PRO A 495 -9.20 -4.88 -28.69
CA PRO A 495 -9.72 -6.24 -28.65
C PRO A 495 -8.68 -7.25 -28.10
N VAL A 496 -8.17 -7.01 -26.89
CA VAL A 496 -7.08 -7.78 -26.26
C VAL A 496 -7.41 -9.26 -26.12
N ASN A 497 -8.69 -9.61 -25.93
CA ASN A 497 -9.12 -11.00 -25.79
C ASN A 497 -9.02 -11.79 -27.09
N LEU A 498 -8.98 -11.10 -28.23
CA LEU A 498 -8.89 -11.69 -29.56
C LEU A 498 -7.45 -11.67 -30.10
N TRP A 499 -6.53 -11.00 -29.41
CA TRP A 499 -5.16 -10.85 -29.88
C TRP A 499 -4.35 -12.10 -29.58
N PRO A 500 -3.84 -12.83 -30.59
CA PRO A 500 -3.05 -14.04 -30.38
C PRO A 500 -1.62 -13.75 -29.87
N GLY A 501 -1.23 -12.48 -29.70
CA GLY A 501 0.13 -12.09 -29.35
C GLY A 501 1.06 -11.90 -30.55
N PHE A 502 0.54 -12.06 -31.78
CA PHE A 502 1.30 -11.90 -33.02
C PHE A 502 0.59 -10.95 -33.98
N GLY A 503 1.37 -10.21 -34.77
CA GLY A 503 0.84 -9.21 -35.69
C GLY A 503 0.23 -8.00 -34.96
N PRO A 504 -0.25 -7.01 -35.73
CA PRO A 504 -0.80 -5.79 -35.14
C PRO A 504 -2.09 -6.08 -34.38
N LEU A 505 -2.27 -5.41 -33.23
CA LEU A 505 -3.49 -5.43 -32.44
C LEU A 505 -4.43 -4.31 -32.93
N PRO A 506 -5.58 -4.63 -33.58
CA PRO A 506 -6.39 -3.63 -34.27
C PRO A 506 -7.35 -2.91 -33.31
N ALA A 507 -6.85 -1.96 -32.51
CA ALA A 507 -7.74 -1.10 -31.73
C ALA A 507 -8.58 -0.20 -32.65
N THR A 508 -9.75 0.25 -32.17
CA THR A 508 -10.65 1.11 -32.94
C THR A 508 -11.16 2.26 -32.10
N VAL A 509 -11.12 3.48 -32.64
CA VAL A 509 -11.72 4.68 -32.04
C VAL A 509 -13.09 4.89 -32.67
N ARG A 510 -14.15 4.89 -31.86
CA ARG A 510 -15.52 5.22 -32.27
C ARG A 510 -15.89 6.61 -31.76
N SER A 511 -16.28 7.50 -32.68
CA SER A 511 -16.77 8.85 -32.37
C SER A 511 -18.06 9.09 -33.15
N GLY A 512 -19.20 9.00 -32.45
CA GLY A 512 -20.51 8.95 -33.10
C GLY A 512 -20.59 7.80 -34.14
N PRO A 513 -20.96 8.06 -35.40
CA PRO A 513 -21.00 7.03 -36.44
C PRO A 513 -19.62 6.70 -37.03
N SER A 514 -18.57 7.50 -36.74
CA SER A 514 -17.24 7.29 -37.30
C SER A 514 -16.47 6.22 -36.52
N ILE A 515 -15.77 5.35 -37.24
CA ILE A 515 -14.87 4.33 -36.69
C ILE A 515 -13.52 4.46 -37.39
N THR A 516 -12.47 4.73 -36.62
CA THR A 516 -11.09 4.84 -37.09
C THR A 516 -10.25 3.70 -36.53
N ALA A 517 -9.58 2.95 -37.40
CA ALA A 517 -8.64 1.91 -36.97
C ALA A 517 -7.34 2.53 -36.44
N VAL A 518 -6.84 1.98 -35.35
CA VAL A 518 -5.60 2.38 -34.68
C VAL A 518 -4.81 1.12 -34.36
N PRO A 519 -4.02 0.59 -35.31
CA PRO A 519 -3.25 -0.63 -35.07
C PRO A 519 -2.12 -0.36 -34.08
N LEU A 520 -2.02 -1.19 -33.05
CA LEU A 520 -0.85 -1.25 -32.17
C LEU A 520 0.14 -2.23 -32.78
N SER A 521 1.41 -1.84 -32.82
CA SER A 521 2.48 -2.67 -33.38
C SER A 521 3.02 -3.62 -32.33
N ALA A 522 2.96 -4.92 -32.60
CA ALA A 522 3.63 -5.93 -31.79
C ALA A 522 5.15 -5.74 -31.83
N ARG A 523 5.81 -5.88 -30.69
CA ARG A 523 7.26 -5.80 -30.52
C ARG A 523 7.87 -7.16 -30.19
#